data_AF-A0A2V2T1J9-F1
#
_entry.id   AF-A0A2V2T1J9-F1
#
_cell.length_a   1.000
_cell.length_b   1.000
_cell.length_c   1.000
_cell.angle_alpha   90.00
_cell.angle_beta   90.00
_cell.angle_gamma   90.00
#
_symmetry.space_group_name_H-M   'P 1'
#
loop_
_entity.id
_entity.type
_entity.pdbx_description
1 polymer ?
#
loop_
_entity_poly.entity_id
_entity_poly.type
_entity_poly.pdbx_seq_one_letter_code
_entity_poly.pdbx_strand_id
1 'polypeptide(L)' 'MPSWMISYHKDDNTSTLSMPCEHAPSLEEAERYLLEWARHNLEAGDYGAAHEATDGKPGALLLQLYGITISGITRE' A
#
# COMPACT_ATOMS: atom_id res chain seq x y z
N MET A 1 -17.36 7.77 -11.03
CA MET A 1 -15.88 7.68 -11.12
C MET A 1 -15.55 6.23 -10.88
N PRO A 2 -14.79 5.56 -11.75
CA PRO A 2 -14.38 4.19 -11.47
C PRO A 2 -13.45 4.19 -10.26
N SER A 3 -13.71 3.28 -9.33
CA SER A 3 -12.89 3.01 -8.17
C SER A 3 -12.20 1.66 -8.38
N TRP A 4 -11.00 1.52 -7.84
CA TRP A 4 -10.24 0.29 -7.84
C TRP A 4 -10.01 -0.16 -6.42
N MET A 5 -10.27 -1.42 -6.15
CA MET A 5 -10.06 -2.03 -4.85
C MET A 5 -8.71 -2.75 -4.85
N ILE A 6 -7.81 -2.29 -3.98
CA ILE A 6 -6.50 -2.87 -3.73
C ILE A 6 -6.64 -3.82 -2.55
N SER A 7 -6.47 -5.12 -2.79
CA SER A 7 -6.43 -6.13 -1.74
C SER A 7 -5.00 -6.29 -1.24
N TYR A 8 -4.79 -6.15 0.06
CA TYR A 8 -3.49 -6.30 0.70
C TYR A 8 -3.57 -7.16 1.95
N HIS A 9 -2.48 -7.85 2.26
CA HIS A 9 -2.35 -8.71 3.41
C HIS A 9 -1.45 -8.06 4.45
N LYS A 10 -1.89 -8.00 5.71
CA LYS A 10 -1.20 -7.42 6.86
C LYS A 10 -1.52 -8.23 8.12
N ASP A 11 -0.50 -8.68 8.86
CA ASP A 11 -0.68 -9.39 10.14
C ASP A 11 -1.75 -10.49 10.11
N ASP A 12 -1.65 -11.41 9.14
CA ASP A 12 -2.60 -12.52 8.90
C ASP A 12 -4.02 -12.08 8.48
N ASN A 13 -4.25 -10.79 8.27
CA ASN A 13 -5.53 -10.24 7.85
C ASN A 13 -5.45 -9.70 6.42
N THR A 14 -6.42 -10.10 5.60
CA THR A 14 -6.61 -9.52 4.27
C THR A 14 -7.53 -8.32 4.41
N SER A 15 -7.05 -7.15 4.01
CA SER A 15 -7.79 -5.90 3.98
C SER A 15 -7.87 -5.37 2.55
N THR A 16 -8.85 -4.51 2.31
CA THR A 16 -9.05 -3.88 1.01
C THR A 16 -9.05 -2.36 1.14
N LEU A 17 -8.44 -1.69 0.17
CA LEU A 17 -8.37 -0.23 0.08
C LEU A 17 -8.95 0.23 -1.25
N SER A 18 -10.01 1.05 -1.20
CA SER A 18 -10.57 1.67 -2.40
C SER A 18 -9.74 2.88 -2.81
N MET A 19 -9.18 2.82 -4.02
CA MET A 19 -8.42 3.87 -4.68
C MET A 19 -9.29 4.48 -5.79
N PRO A 20 -9.60 5.79 -5.73
CA PRO A 20 -10.29 6.46 -6.83
C PRO A 20 -9.30 6.62 -8.00
N CYS A 21 -9.49 5.88 -9.09
CA CYS A 21 -8.63 5.95 -10.25
C CYS A 21 -9.43 5.80 -11.55
N GLU A 22 -9.28 6.77 -12.45
CA GLU A 22 -10.00 6.77 -13.74
C GLU A 22 -9.51 5.68 -14.70
N HIS A 23 -8.23 5.31 -14.60
CA HIS A 23 -7.58 4.23 -15.35
C HIS A 23 -7.29 3.01 -14.47
N ALA A 24 -6.97 1.88 -15.11
CA ALA A 24 -6.46 0.70 -14.40
C ALA A 24 -5.11 1.02 -13.77
N PRO A 25 -5.00 1.11 -12.43
CA PRO A 25 -3.75 1.47 -11.78
C PRO A 25 -2.73 0.35 -11.98
N SER A 26 -1.50 0.76 -12.24
CA SER A 26 -0.37 -0.15 -12.29
C SER A 26 -0.07 -0.68 -10.89
N LEU A 27 0.61 -1.84 -10.80
CA LEU A 27 1.02 -2.40 -9.51
C LEU A 27 1.81 -1.37 -8.66
N GLU A 28 2.75 -0.66 -9.27
CA GLU A 28 3.51 0.40 -8.60
C GLU A 28 2.63 1.57 -8.12
N GLU A 29 1.60 1.96 -8.87
CA GLU A 29 0.67 3.03 -8.46
C GLU A 29 -0.14 2.59 -7.23
N ALA A 30 -0.64 1.36 -7.25
CA ALA A 30 -1.36 0.78 -6.11
C ALA A 30 -0.44 0.66 -4.87
N GLU A 31 0.80 0.22 -5.05
CA GLU A 31 1.80 0.15 -3.97
C GLU A 31 2.10 1.53 -3.38
N ARG A 32 2.28 2.56 -4.22
CA ARG A 32 2.51 3.93 -3.74
C ARG A 32 1.31 4.47 -2.98
N TYR A 33 0.12 4.31 -3.55
CA TYR A 33 -1.11 4.77 -2.91
C TYR A 33 -1.33 4.08 -1.56
N LEU A 34 -1.15 2.76 -1.51
CA LEU A 34 -1.26 1.99 -0.28
C LEU A 34 -0.18 2.38 0.75
N LEU A 35 1.04 2.67 0.31
CA LEU A 35 2.13 3.14 1.18
C LEU A 35 1.83 4.52 1.78
N GLU A 36 1.35 5.46 0.97
CA GLU A 36 0.93 6.78 1.47
C GLU A 36 -0.27 6.67 2.40
N TRP A 37 -1.28 5.87 2.05
CA TRP A 37 -2.41 5.61 2.92
C TRP A 37 -1.98 4.98 4.24
N ALA A 38 -1.10 3.97 4.20
CA ALA A 38 -0.54 3.32 5.39
C ALA A 38 0.23 4.32 6.26
N ARG A 39 1.01 5.23 5.68
CA ARG A 39 1.71 6.30 6.42
C ARG A 39 0.77 7.27 7.15
N HIS A 40 -0.40 7.54 6.58
CA HIS A 40 -1.36 8.47 7.16
C HIS A 40 -2.37 7.80 8.12
N ASN A 41 -2.70 6.53 7.90
CA ASN A 41 -3.78 5.83 8.62
C ASN A 41 -3.26 4.78 9.60
N LEU A 42 -2.06 4.26 9.39
CA LEU A 42 -1.41 3.30 10.29
C LEU A 42 -0.28 4.01 11.02
N GLU A 43 -0.20 3.78 12.33
CA GLU A 43 0.98 4.17 13.08
C GLU A 43 2.17 3.41 12.50
N ALA A 44 3.17 4.13 11.99
CA ALA A 44 4.45 3.52 11.68
C ALA A 44 4.96 2.89 12.98
N GLY A 45 5.04 1.56 13.01
CA GLY A 45 5.66 0.89 14.16
C GLY A 45 7.11 1.36 14.31
N ASP A 46 7.77 0.99 15.41
CA ASP A 46 9.19 1.28 15.67
C ASP A 46 10.15 0.55 14.69
N TYR A 47 9.69 0.23 13.48
CA TYR A 47 10.45 -0.28 12.36
C TYR A 47 11.16 0.89 11.66
N GLY A 48 12.14 1.47 12.36
CA GLY A 48 13.19 2.28 11.77
C GLY A 48 12.74 3.61 11.17
N ALA A 49 12.94 4.68 11.95
CA ALA A 49 13.18 6.06 11.51
C ALA A 49 12.75 6.40 10.07
N ALA A 50 11.64 7.12 9.98
CA ALA A 50 11.03 7.70 8.78
C ALA A 50 11.90 8.74 8.02
N HIS A 51 13.21 8.51 7.87
CA HIS A 51 14.11 9.51 7.27
C HIS A 51 15.00 9.04 6.12
N GLU A 52 15.22 7.74 5.87
CA GLU A 52 16.26 7.31 4.91
C GLU A 52 15.89 6.16 3.97
N ALA A 53 14.62 5.95 3.67
CA ALA A 53 14.23 4.98 2.64
C ALA A 53 14.11 5.65 1.25
N THR A 54 15.21 6.22 0.77
CA THR A 54 15.29 7.05 -0.45
C THR A 54 15.58 6.25 -1.74
N ASP A 55 15.39 4.93 -1.78
CA ASP A 55 15.68 4.16 -3.01
C ASP A 55 14.93 2.81 -3.16
N GLY A 56 13.99 2.50 -2.25
CA GLY A 56 13.27 1.21 -2.25
C GLY A 56 11.98 1.25 -3.07
N LYS A 57 11.71 0.18 -3.84
CA LYS A 57 10.39 0.00 -4.49
C LYS A 57 9.26 0.08 -3.45
N PRO A 58 8.12 0.71 -3.75
CA PRO A 58 7.05 0.97 -2.79
C PRO A 58 6.50 -0.30 -2.13
N GLY A 59 6.39 -1.42 -2.87
CA GLY A 59 6.04 -2.72 -2.29
C GLY A 59 7.02 -3.25 -1.24
N ALA A 60 8.32 -2.97 -1.38
CA ALA A 60 9.32 -3.38 -0.39
C ALA A 60 9.18 -2.57 0.90
N LEU A 61 8.89 -1.27 0.80
CA LEU A 61 8.68 -0.39 1.95
C LEU A 61 7.42 -0.76 2.72
N LEU A 62 6.34 -1.12 2.02
CA LEU A 62 5.10 -1.62 2.65
C LEU A 62 5.37 -2.85 3.52
N LEU A 63 6.14 -3.79 3.00
CA LEU A 63 6.52 -4.99 3.74
C LEU A 63 7.44 -4.68 4.93
N GLN A 64 8.46 -3.83 4.73
CA GLN A 64 9.44 -3.53 5.77
C GLN A 64 8.90 -2.65 6.90
N LEU A 65 8.09 -1.65 6.58
CA LEU A 65 7.59 -0.67 7.55
C LEU A 65 6.29 -1.13 8.22
N TYR A 66 5.43 -1.85 7.47
CA TYR A 66 4.08 -2.17 7.91
C TYR A 66 3.73 -3.66 7.85
N GLY A 67 4.61 -4.52 7.33
CA GLY A 67 4.30 -5.93 7.10
C GLY A 67 3.23 -6.15 6.04
N ILE A 68 3.04 -5.19 5.12
CA ILE A 68 1.96 -5.19 4.13
C ILE A 68 2.46 -5.78 2.79
N THR A 69 1.65 -6.63 2.17
CA THR A 69 1.87 -7.14 0.80
C THR A 69 0.61 -7.00 -0.04
N ILE A 70 0.73 -6.58 -1.30
CA ILE A 70 -0.42 -6.53 -2.21
C ILE A 70 -0.74 -7.95 -2.70
N SER A 71 -2.00 -8.34 -2.56
CA SER A 71 -2.52 -9.63 -3.02
C SER A 71 -3.27 -9.52 -4.35
N GLY A 72 -3.84 -8.36 -4.66
CA GLY A 72 -4.52 -8.14 -5.94
C GLY A 72 -5.07 -6.74 -6.10
N ILE A 73 -5.38 -6.38 -7.35
CA ILE A 73 -6.00 -5.11 -7.71
C ILE A 73 -7.21 -5.46 -8.58
N THR A 74 -8.38 -5.02 -8.16
CA THR A 74 -9.65 -5.33 -8.83
C THR A 74 -10.44 -4.06 -9.05
N ARG A 75 -11.23 -4.02 -10.12
CA ARG A 75 -12.12 -2.89 -10.38
C ARG A 75 -13.38 -3.05 -9.51
N GLU A 76 -13.78 -1.97 -8.84
CA GLU A 76 -15.03 -1.88 -8.08
C GLU A 76 -16.24 -1.63 -9.00
#